data_AF-A0A163B329-F1
#
_entry.id   AF-A0A163B329-F1
#
_cell.length_a   1.000
_cell.length_b   1.000
_cell.length_c   1.000
_cell.angle_alpha   90.00
_cell.angle_beta   90.00
_cell.angle_gamma   90.00
#
_symmetry.space_group_name_H-M   'P 1'
#
loop_
_entity.id
_entity.type
_entity.pdbx_description
1 polymer ?
#
loop_
_entity_poly.entity_id
_entity_poly.type
_entity_poly.pdbx_seq_one_letter_code
_entity_poly.pdbx_strand_id
1 'polypeptide(L)'
;MLSRKLLTATYPLARPSNLRLQQCAFHALRPSIVLFKAKNKKGGVVELLDENDPEFLDIEDVKAAEASLARELSMENTPDSGHNTNVFNSFYDVLVSETRNPKELHAMPKETRLNNLLQHVKQPDEADKLPKLVEQWRNKRLPITPFTSSKLIQSVCEVGRGDIAYKLLGDRYRYGLFPSSGDFEKTIETLCKANELDKALVTLAMAPLYKSSLTGNMYATLVDGFSENVDDENAIEKAAQIAEEFIKTTEKIEKKENAKDALTKLADLLVKCGDENRAQAVQSFVATI
;
A
#
# COMPACT_ATOMS: atom_id res chain seq x y z
N MET A 1 33.21 26.15 11.33
CA MET A 1 33.81 25.34 10.25
C MET A 1 34.26 24.01 10.83
N LEU A 2 33.52 22.93 10.61
CA LEU A 2 33.98 21.55 10.82
C LEU A 2 33.09 20.63 9.97
N SER A 3 33.72 20.03 8.96
CA SER A 3 33.10 19.28 7.87
C SER A 3 32.65 17.88 8.28
N ARG A 4 31.39 17.53 7.97
CA ARG A 4 30.93 16.14 7.92
C ARG A 4 31.44 15.48 6.63
N LYS A 5 32.35 14.54 6.76
CA LYS A 5 32.73 13.59 5.70
C LYS A 5 31.58 12.60 5.51
N LEU A 6 30.94 12.63 4.35
CA LEU A 6 30.09 11.53 3.87
C LEU A 6 30.97 10.53 3.14
N LEU A 7 30.94 9.28 3.58
CA LEU A 7 31.53 8.12 2.91
C LEU A 7 30.77 7.87 1.60
N THR A 8 31.43 8.16 0.48
CA THR A 8 30.98 7.78 -0.86
C THR A 8 31.38 6.33 -1.13
N ALA A 9 30.44 5.40 -1.00
CA ALA A 9 30.57 4.08 -1.61
C ALA A 9 30.37 4.22 -3.12
N THR A 10 31.42 3.99 -3.89
CA THR A 10 31.44 4.01 -5.34
C THR A 10 31.09 2.61 -5.87
N TYR A 11 29.96 2.48 -6.58
CA TYR A 11 29.72 1.37 -7.48
C TYR A 11 29.84 1.89 -8.93
N PRO A 12 30.55 1.19 -9.83
CA PRO A 12 30.84 1.69 -11.16
C PRO A 12 29.61 1.53 -12.07
N LEU A 13 28.90 2.62 -12.32
CA LEU A 13 27.94 2.69 -13.43
C LEU A 13 28.74 2.86 -14.73
N ALA A 14 28.78 1.80 -15.54
CA ALA A 14 29.23 1.85 -16.91
C ALA A 14 28.44 2.94 -17.67
N ARG A 15 29.17 3.86 -18.33
CA ARG A 15 28.57 4.86 -19.22
C ARG A 15 27.99 4.19 -20.47
N PRO A 16 26.74 4.47 -20.87
CA PRO A 16 26.30 4.28 -22.23
C PRO A 16 26.32 5.61 -22.98
N SER A 17 27.10 5.64 -24.05
CA SER A 17 27.04 6.63 -25.12
C SER A 17 25.72 6.49 -25.88
N ASN A 18 24.69 7.26 -25.52
CA ASN A 18 23.57 7.65 -26.40
C ASN A 18 22.66 8.67 -25.71
N LEU A 19 23.03 9.96 -25.80
CA LEU A 19 22.35 11.07 -25.12
C LEU A 19 20.94 11.42 -25.65
N ARG A 20 20.41 10.73 -26.67
CA ARG A 20 19.05 11.00 -27.20
C ARG A 20 17.94 10.16 -26.56
N LEU A 21 18.26 9.08 -25.86
CA LEU A 21 17.26 8.28 -25.12
C LEU A 21 17.01 8.78 -23.70
N GLN A 22 17.83 9.70 -23.18
CA GLN A 22 17.69 10.21 -21.81
C GLN A 22 16.72 11.40 -21.67
N GLN A 23 16.32 12.08 -22.75
CA GLN A 23 15.24 13.09 -22.64
C GLN A 23 13.85 12.46 -22.49
N CYS A 24 13.66 11.22 -22.95
CA CYS A 24 12.43 10.46 -22.65
C CYS A 24 12.40 9.90 -21.21
N ALA A 25 13.54 9.87 -20.51
CA ALA A 25 13.63 9.31 -19.16
C ALA A 25 13.18 10.30 -18.06
N PHE A 26 13.03 11.60 -18.36
CA PHE A 26 12.57 12.59 -17.38
C PHE A 26 11.05 12.78 -17.35
N HIS A 27 10.29 12.19 -18.29
CA HIS A 27 8.82 12.14 -18.23
C HIS A 27 8.27 10.97 -17.36
N ALA A 28 9.16 10.11 -16.82
CA ALA A 28 8.80 8.91 -16.08
C ALA A 28 8.67 9.11 -14.55
N LEU A 29 8.74 10.34 -14.06
CA LEU A 29 8.54 10.70 -12.64
C LEU A 29 7.15 11.25 -12.33
N ARG A 30 6.20 11.23 -13.26
CA ARG A 30 4.79 11.49 -12.93
C ARG A 30 4.15 10.22 -12.35
N PRO A 31 3.62 10.25 -11.10
CA PRO A 31 2.61 9.30 -10.69
C PRO A 31 1.49 9.37 -11.72
N SER A 32 1.02 8.23 -12.22
CA SER A 32 -0.01 8.20 -13.25
C SER A 32 -1.35 8.68 -12.70
N ILE A 33 -1.52 10.00 -12.58
CA ILE A 33 -2.82 10.65 -12.64
C ILE A 33 -3.07 10.89 -14.13
N VAL A 34 -3.70 9.91 -14.78
CA VAL A 34 -4.40 10.15 -16.04
C VAL A 34 -5.86 10.32 -15.66
N LEU A 35 -6.23 11.53 -15.22
CA LEU A 35 -7.63 11.89 -15.01
C LEU A 35 -8.23 12.16 -16.41
N PHE A 36 -8.95 11.20 -16.97
CA PHE A 36 -9.70 11.42 -18.22
C PHE A 36 -10.94 12.28 -17.93
N LYS A 37 -10.90 13.58 -18.24
CA LYS A 37 -12.11 14.39 -18.48
C LYS A 37 -12.24 14.61 -20.00
N ALA A 38 -13.03 13.77 -20.66
CA ALA A 38 -13.45 14.02 -22.04
C ALA A 38 -14.65 14.98 -22.03
N LYS A 39 -14.45 16.26 -22.34
CA LYS A 39 -15.55 17.16 -22.72
C LYS A 39 -15.76 17.04 -24.23
N ASN A 40 -16.82 16.32 -24.60
CA ASN A 40 -17.26 16.22 -25.98
C ASN A 40 -17.91 17.54 -26.39
N LYS A 41 -17.21 18.39 -27.13
CA LYS A 41 -17.82 19.47 -27.94
C LYS A 41 -17.49 19.21 -29.40
N LYS A 42 -18.55 19.22 -30.22
CA LYS A 42 -18.52 18.97 -31.65
C LYS A 42 -17.46 19.86 -32.33
N GLY A 43 -16.56 19.23 -33.09
CA GLY A 43 -15.50 19.90 -33.85
C GLY A 43 -14.15 19.79 -33.15
N GLY A 44 -13.26 18.94 -33.69
CA GLY A 44 -12.02 18.56 -33.04
C GLY A 44 -11.00 19.70 -32.94
N VAL A 45 -10.40 19.83 -31.75
CA VAL A 45 -8.97 19.90 -31.43
C VAL A 45 -8.90 19.57 -29.93
N VAL A 46 -8.04 18.63 -29.51
CA VAL A 46 -7.75 18.39 -28.09
C VAL A 46 -6.68 19.40 -27.68
N GLU A 47 -7.07 20.42 -26.94
CA GLU A 47 -6.16 21.43 -26.39
C GLU A 47 -5.54 20.88 -25.09
N LEU A 48 -4.21 20.77 -25.06
CA LEU A 48 -3.46 20.39 -23.86
C LEU A 48 -3.37 21.61 -22.95
N LEU A 49 -4.05 21.57 -21.80
CA LEU A 49 -4.03 22.66 -20.83
C LEU A 49 -2.84 22.54 -19.87
N ASP A 50 -2.33 23.73 -19.53
CA ASP A 50 -1.09 24.08 -18.84
C ASP A 50 -1.08 23.68 -17.35
N GLU A 51 0.10 23.49 -16.76
CA GLU A 51 0.31 22.87 -15.43
C GLU A 51 -0.08 23.75 -14.22
N ASN A 52 -0.78 24.88 -14.44
CA ASN A 52 -1.17 25.83 -13.38
C ASN A 52 -2.70 25.98 -13.20
N ASP A 53 -3.48 24.96 -13.58
CA ASP A 53 -4.95 24.98 -13.41
C ASP A 53 -5.35 24.74 -11.93
N PRO A 54 -6.10 25.66 -11.28
CA PRO A 54 -6.48 25.56 -9.86
C PRO A 54 -7.50 24.43 -9.51
N GLU A 55 -7.84 23.52 -10.42
CA GLU A 55 -8.73 22.36 -10.16
C GLU A 55 -7.98 21.09 -9.67
N PHE A 56 -7.04 21.22 -8.73
CA PHE A 56 -6.61 20.05 -7.94
C PHE A 56 -7.73 19.76 -6.93
N LEU A 57 -8.48 18.67 -7.12
CA LEU A 57 -9.55 18.29 -6.16
C LEU A 57 -8.91 17.93 -4.82
N ASP A 58 -9.37 18.61 -3.76
CA ASP A 58 -8.87 18.42 -2.41
C ASP A 58 -9.17 17.00 -1.91
N ILE A 59 -8.30 16.45 -1.06
CA ILE A 59 -8.43 15.09 -0.48
C ILE A 59 -9.78 14.92 0.26
N GLU A 60 -10.39 16.02 0.70
CA GLU A 60 -11.71 16.04 1.34
C GLU A 60 -12.85 15.74 0.36
N ASP A 61 -12.74 16.15 -0.91
CA ASP A 61 -13.73 15.86 -1.95
C ASP A 61 -13.74 14.38 -2.35
N VAL A 62 -12.58 13.71 -2.27
CA VAL A 62 -12.45 12.26 -2.49
C VAL A 62 -13.16 11.48 -1.38
N LYS A 63 -12.99 11.88 -0.13
CA LYS A 63 -13.67 11.27 1.03
C LYS A 63 -15.20 11.44 0.97
N ALA A 64 -15.67 12.59 0.48
CA ALA A 64 -17.10 12.83 0.29
C ALA A 64 -17.70 11.92 -0.80
N ALA A 65 -16.99 11.72 -1.92
CA ALA A 65 -17.41 10.80 -2.98
C ALA A 65 -17.41 9.32 -2.53
N GLU A 66 -16.44 8.92 -1.70
CA GLU A 66 -16.37 7.59 -1.08
C GLU A 66 -17.60 7.30 -0.19
N ALA A 67 -18.03 8.29 0.60
CA ALA A 67 -19.20 8.16 1.47
C ALA A 67 -20.53 8.06 0.69
N SER A 68 -20.62 8.68 -0.48
CA SER A 68 -21.80 8.62 -1.35
C SER A 68 -21.92 7.26 -2.07
N LEU A 69 -20.82 6.70 -2.57
CA LEU A 69 -20.82 5.40 -3.26
C LEU A 69 -21.06 4.22 -2.31
N ALA A 70 -20.59 4.33 -1.05
CA ALA A 70 -20.85 3.34 -0.01
C ALA A 70 -22.36 3.16 0.32
N ARG A 71 -23.19 4.20 0.10
CA ARG A 71 -24.65 4.12 0.28
C ARG A 71 -25.38 3.40 -0.84
N GLU A 72 -24.88 3.45 -2.08
CA GLU A 72 -25.49 2.74 -3.21
C GLU A 72 -25.24 1.23 -3.14
N LEU A 73 -24.12 0.80 -2.55
CA LEU A 73 -23.73 -0.61 -2.43
C LEU A 73 -24.51 -1.42 -1.38
N SER A 74 -25.37 -0.78 -0.58
CA SER A 74 -26.17 -1.44 0.46
C SER A 74 -27.52 -2.04 -0.02
N MET A 75 -27.86 -1.97 -1.31
CA MET A 75 -29.21 -2.32 -1.79
C MET A 75 -29.34 -3.54 -2.72
N GLU A 76 -28.30 -4.33 -2.96
CA GLU A 76 -28.44 -5.56 -3.76
C GLU A 76 -27.98 -6.80 -2.97
N ASN A 77 -28.96 -7.47 -2.35
CA ASN A 77 -28.83 -8.87 -1.96
C ASN A 77 -30.11 -9.60 -2.36
N THR A 78 -30.03 -10.39 -3.43
CA THR A 78 -30.96 -11.51 -3.65
C THR A 78 -30.15 -12.80 -3.68
N PRO A 79 -30.51 -13.81 -2.86
CA PRO A 79 -29.90 -15.12 -2.95
C PRO A 79 -30.67 -15.93 -3.98
N ASP A 80 -30.04 -16.30 -5.09
CA ASP A 80 -30.57 -17.38 -5.92
C ASP A 80 -29.47 -18.31 -6.44
N SER A 81 -29.92 -19.47 -6.84
CA SER A 81 -29.40 -20.78 -6.50
C SER A 81 -28.64 -21.43 -7.65
N GLY A 82 -27.65 -22.24 -7.27
CA GLY A 82 -27.36 -23.48 -7.98
C GLY A 82 -26.69 -23.40 -9.35
N HIS A 83 -25.52 -22.78 -9.45
CA HIS A 83 -24.37 -23.25 -10.28
C HIS A 83 -23.12 -22.70 -9.59
N ASN A 84 -22.34 -23.54 -8.87
CA ASN A 84 -21.13 -23.09 -8.17
C ASN A 84 -19.96 -22.89 -9.17
N THR A 85 -20.22 -22.15 -10.23
CA THR A 85 -19.19 -21.50 -11.02
C THR A 85 -18.68 -20.39 -10.12
N ASN A 86 -17.47 -20.55 -9.60
CA ASN A 86 -16.87 -19.54 -8.75
C ASN A 86 -16.94 -18.18 -9.47
N VAL A 87 -17.80 -17.29 -8.95
CA VAL A 87 -18.15 -15.99 -9.56
C VAL A 87 -16.86 -15.22 -9.86
N PHE A 88 -15.89 -15.26 -8.94
CA PHE A 88 -14.57 -14.68 -9.13
C PHE A 88 -13.87 -15.19 -10.39
N ASN A 89 -13.80 -16.51 -10.60
CA ASN A 89 -13.12 -17.10 -11.76
C ASN A 89 -13.77 -16.67 -13.08
N SER A 90 -15.09 -16.57 -13.13
CA SER A 90 -15.81 -16.06 -14.31
C SER A 90 -15.40 -14.62 -14.64
N PHE A 91 -15.44 -13.71 -13.66
CA PHE A 91 -15.00 -12.33 -13.85
C PHE A 91 -13.49 -12.24 -14.18
N TYR A 92 -12.67 -13.07 -13.55
CA TYR A 92 -11.22 -13.10 -13.76
C TYR A 92 -10.87 -13.51 -15.19
N ASP A 93 -11.46 -14.60 -15.69
CA ASP A 93 -11.18 -15.11 -17.03
C ASP A 93 -11.59 -14.13 -18.12
N VAL A 94 -12.74 -13.46 -17.94
CA VAL A 94 -13.19 -12.38 -18.83
C VAL A 94 -12.17 -11.24 -18.83
N LEU A 95 -11.78 -10.73 -17.66
CA LEU A 95 -10.82 -9.62 -17.56
C LEU A 95 -9.44 -9.97 -18.13
N VAL A 96 -8.95 -11.18 -17.89
CA VAL A 96 -7.68 -11.65 -18.48
C VAL A 96 -7.81 -11.73 -20.00
N SER A 97 -8.94 -12.20 -20.54
CA SER A 97 -9.13 -12.29 -21.99
C SER A 97 -9.15 -10.91 -22.66
N GLU A 98 -9.83 -9.94 -22.05
CA GLU A 98 -9.95 -8.56 -22.53
C GLU A 98 -8.63 -7.80 -22.46
N THR A 99 -7.81 -8.11 -21.46
CA THR A 99 -6.46 -7.52 -21.31
C THR A 99 -5.39 -8.23 -22.14
N ARG A 100 -5.63 -9.47 -22.62
CA ARG A 100 -4.69 -10.22 -23.46
C ARG A 100 -4.78 -9.85 -24.94
N ASN A 101 -5.98 -9.80 -25.51
CA ASN A 101 -6.22 -9.52 -26.93
C ASN A 101 -7.04 -8.23 -27.08
N PRO A 102 -6.44 -7.09 -27.44
CA PRO A 102 -7.17 -5.84 -27.56
C PRO A 102 -8.10 -5.92 -28.77
N LYS A 103 -9.42 -6.03 -28.54
CA LYS A 103 -10.43 -5.85 -29.57
C LYS A 103 -10.78 -4.37 -29.64
N GLU A 104 -9.97 -3.59 -30.33
CA GLU A 104 -10.13 -2.13 -30.43
C GLU A 104 -10.11 -1.38 -29.07
N LEU A 105 -9.82 -0.08 -29.10
CA LEU A 105 -9.68 0.73 -27.88
C LEU A 105 -10.99 0.78 -27.06
N HIS A 106 -12.14 0.65 -27.72
CA HIS A 106 -13.46 0.72 -27.09
C HIS A 106 -13.85 -0.57 -26.33
N ALA A 107 -13.16 -1.69 -26.52
CA ALA A 107 -13.41 -2.93 -25.76
C ALA A 107 -12.46 -3.12 -24.58
N MET A 108 -11.63 -2.13 -24.25
CA MET A 108 -10.83 -2.18 -23.03
C MET A 108 -11.73 -2.13 -21.79
N PRO A 109 -11.45 -2.97 -20.77
CA PRO A 109 -12.28 -3.00 -19.57
C PRO A 109 -12.19 -1.68 -18.82
N LYS A 110 -13.34 -1.19 -18.37
CA LYS A 110 -13.41 -0.07 -17.45
C LYS A 110 -12.84 -0.47 -16.09
N GLU A 111 -12.29 0.49 -15.37
CA GLU A 111 -11.79 0.32 -14.00
C GLU A 111 -12.80 -0.33 -13.05
N THR A 112 -14.08 -0.01 -13.20
CA THR A 112 -15.16 -0.61 -12.40
C THR A 112 -15.18 -2.13 -12.45
N ARG A 113 -14.73 -2.75 -13.55
CA ARG A 113 -14.67 -4.21 -13.65
C ARG A 113 -13.63 -4.84 -12.74
N LEU A 114 -12.48 -4.18 -12.54
CA LEU A 114 -11.48 -4.64 -11.58
C LEU A 114 -12.06 -4.53 -10.16
N ASN A 115 -12.71 -3.42 -9.82
CA ASN A 115 -13.35 -3.25 -8.51
C ASN A 115 -14.42 -4.32 -8.25
N ASN A 116 -15.25 -4.65 -9.23
CA ASN A 116 -16.25 -5.70 -9.12
C ASN A 116 -15.61 -7.08 -8.88
N LEU A 117 -14.51 -7.41 -9.57
CA LEU A 117 -13.78 -8.64 -9.31
C LEU A 117 -13.27 -8.70 -7.85
N LEU A 118 -12.72 -7.59 -7.35
CA LEU A 118 -12.16 -7.52 -5.99
C LEU A 118 -13.22 -7.68 -4.89
N GLN A 119 -14.49 -7.40 -5.16
CA GLN A 119 -15.60 -7.68 -4.23
C GLN A 119 -15.89 -9.18 -4.07
N HIS A 120 -15.42 -10.00 -5.01
CA HIS A 120 -15.68 -11.44 -5.02
C HIS A 120 -14.49 -12.29 -4.56
N VAL A 121 -13.39 -11.66 -4.14
CA VAL A 121 -12.24 -12.37 -3.56
C VAL A 121 -12.64 -12.88 -2.17
N LYS A 122 -12.78 -14.19 -2.04
CA LYS A 122 -13.20 -14.87 -0.80
C LYS A 122 -12.18 -15.92 -0.35
N GLN A 123 -11.36 -16.42 -1.26
CA GLN A 123 -10.42 -17.51 -0.97
C GLN A 123 -8.95 -17.11 -1.21
N PRO A 124 -8.00 -17.71 -0.48
CA PRO A 124 -6.57 -17.43 -0.65
C PRO A 124 -6.01 -17.71 -2.05
N ASP A 125 -6.53 -18.73 -2.75
CA ASP A 125 -6.11 -19.12 -4.11
C ASP A 125 -6.58 -18.13 -5.18
N GLU A 126 -7.66 -17.40 -4.92
CA GLU A 126 -8.13 -16.31 -5.77
C GLU A 126 -7.19 -15.10 -5.67
N ALA A 127 -6.74 -14.78 -4.45
CA ALA A 127 -5.78 -13.70 -4.21
C ALA A 127 -4.44 -13.93 -4.93
N ASP A 128 -3.98 -15.18 -5.06
CA ASP A 128 -2.75 -15.53 -5.80
C ASP A 128 -2.78 -15.10 -7.27
N LYS A 129 -3.98 -15.03 -7.86
CA LYS A 129 -4.15 -14.69 -9.28
C LYS A 129 -4.12 -13.18 -9.54
N LEU A 130 -4.35 -12.36 -8.51
CA LEU A 130 -4.48 -10.90 -8.62
C LEU A 130 -3.19 -10.20 -9.08
N PRO A 131 -1.98 -10.51 -8.57
CA PRO A 131 -0.76 -9.84 -9.04
C PRO A 131 -0.54 -9.96 -10.54
N LYS A 132 -0.83 -11.13 -11.12
CA LYS A 132 -0.69 -11.35 -12.57
C LYS A 132 -1.69 -10.53 -13.37
N LEU A 133 -2.91 -10.34 -12.86
CA LEU A 133 -3.92 -9.51 -13.50
C LEU A 133 -3.56 -8.03 -13.40
N VAL A 134 -3.13 -7.56 -12.23
CA VAL A 134 -2.74 -6.15 -12.01
C VAL A 134 -1.52 -5.78 -12.86
N GLU A 135 -0.55 -6.67 -13.00
CA GLU A 135 0.59 -6.47 -13.91
C GLU A 135 0.11 -6.33 -15.38
N GLN A 136 -0.80 -7.19 -15.83
CA GLN A 136 -1.37 -7.08 -17.18
C GLN A 136 -2.15 -5.77 -17.36
N TRP A 137 -2.96 -5.39 -16.37
CA TRP A 137 -3.70 -4.13 -16.31
C TRP A 137 -2.75 -2.94 -16.48
N ARG A 138 -1.64 -2.97 -15.74
CA ARG A 138 -0.61 -1.93 -15.78
C ARG A 138 0.14 -1.90 -17.12
N ASN A 139 0.50 -3.05 -17.67
CA ASN A 139 1.17 -3.16 -18.97
C ASN A 139 0.31 -2.61 -20.12
N LYS A 140 -1.02 -2.66 -19.96
CA LYS A 140 -1.98 -2.05 -20.89
C LYS A 140 -2.27 -0.57 -20.61
N ARG A 141 -1.59 0.04 -19.64
CA ARG A 141 -1.75 1.44 -19.22
C ARG A 141 -3.19 1.78 -18.80
N LEU A 142 -3.91 0.79 -18.30
CA LEU A 142 -5.22 1.02 -17.72
C LEU A 142 -5.07 1.73 -16.36
N PRO A 143 -5.96 2.67 -16.04
CA PRO A 143 -5.89 3.42 -14.79
C PRO A 143 -6.16 2.50 -13.59
N ILE A 144 -5.46 2.79 -12.49
CA ILE A 144 -5.74 2.25 -11.16
C ILE A 144 -5.82 3.47 -10.25
N THR A 145 -7.00 3.73 -9.69
CA THR A 145 -7.19 4.80 -8.71
C THR A 145 -6.64 4.41 -7.33
N PRO A 146 -6.48 5.39 -6.43
CA PRO A 146 -6.23 5.12 -5.01
C PRO A 146 -7.28 4.20 -4.41
N PHE A 147 -8.57 4.41 -4.71
CA PHE A 147 -9.66 3.56 -4.23
C PHE A 147 -9.49 2.10 -4.66
N THR A 148 -9.21 1.83 -5.93
CA THR A 148 -8.96 0.47 -6.43
C THR A 148 -7.71 -0.15 -5.81
N SER A 149 -6.66 0.64 -5.58
CA SER A 149 -5.44 0.18 -4.90
C SER A 149 -5.73 -0.27 -3.47
N SER A 150 -6.45 0.56 -2.71
CA SER A 150 -6.86 0.23 -1.34
C SER A 150 -7.76 -0.99 -1.31
N LYS A 151 -8.77 -1.06 -2.18
CA LYS A 151 -9.67 -2.22 -2.22
C LYS A 151 -8.93 -3.51 -2.58
N LEU A 152 -7.97 -3.45 -3.50
CA LEU A 152 -7.12 -4.58 -3.86
C LEU A 152 -6.33 -5.08 -2.64
N ILE A 153 -5.62 -4.20 -1.95
CA ILE A 153 -4.81 -4.56 -0.79
C ILE A 153 -5.70 -5.11 0.33
N GLN A 154 -6.81 -4.43 0.64
CA GLN A 154 -7.75 -4.88 1.66
C GLN A 154 -8.33 -6.26 1.35
N SER A 155 -8.78 -6.50 0.11
CA SER A 155 -9.36 -7.80 -0.29
C SER A 155 -8.38 -8.97 -0.10
N VAL A 156 -7.10 -8.72 -0.37
CA VAL A 156 -6.02 -9.70 -0.18
C VAL A 156 -5.74 -9.93 1.30
N CYS A 157 -5.69 -8.86 2.10
CA CYS A 157 -5.49 -8.95 3.55
C CYS A 157 -6.67 -9.60 4.28
N GLU A 158 -7.91 -9.40 3.82
CA GLU A 158 -9.14 -10.00 4.37
C GLU A 158 -9.15 -11.53 4.25
N VAL A 159 -8.61 -12.08 3.17
CA VAL A 159 -8.44 -13.53 3.00
C VAL A 159 -7.13 -14.07 3.63
N GLY A 160 -6.44 -13.26 4.43
CA GLY A 160 -5.24 -13.65 5.17
C GLY A 160 -3.96 -13.72 4.35
N ARG A 161 -3.94 -13.21 3.12
CA ARG A 161 -2.79 -13.29 2.20
C ARG A 161 -1.90 -12.06 2.23
N GLY A 162 -1.41 -11.74 3.43
CA GLY A 162 -0.50 -10.59 3.65
C GLY A 162 0.78 -10.65 2.80
N ASP A 163 1.26 -11.85 2.46
CA ASP A 163 2.39 -12.10 1.56
C ASP A 163 2.16 -11.55 0.14
N ILE A 164 0.93 -11.67 -0.37
CA ILE A 164 0.53 -11.14 -1.68
C ILE A 164 0.41 -9.61 -1.62
N ALA A 165 -0.15 -9.06 -0.53
CA ALA A 165 -0.18 -7.62 -0.31
C ALA A 165 1.24 -7.02 -0.25
N TYR A 166 2.14 -7.68 0.48
CA TYR A 166 3.57 -7.34 0.51
C TYR A 166 4.19 -7.32 -0.89
N LYS A 167 3.93 -8.35 -1.71
CA LYS A 167 4.44 -8.41 -3.08
C LYS A 167 3.92 -7.27 -3.95
N LEU A 168 2.63 -6.95 -3.84
CA LEU A 168 2.00 -5.84 -4.58
C LEU A 168 2.60 -4.48 -4.19
N LEU A 169 2.95 -4.29 -2.92
CA LEU A 169 3.63 -3.10 -2.39
C LEU A 169 5.13 -3.07 -2.71
N GLY A 170 5.76 -4.24 -2.86
CA GLY A 170 7.22 -4.33 -3.07
C GLY A 170 7.69 -3.86 -4.44
N ASP A 171 6.83 -3.90 -5.47
CA ASP A 171 7.20 -3.53 -6.84
C ASP A 171 6.29 -2.46 -7.44
N ARG A 172 6.65 -1.21 -7.15
CA ARG A 172 5.96 0.00 -7.63
C ARG A 172 5.94 0.13 -9.15
N TYR A 173 6.99 -0.33 -9.82
CA TYR A 173 7.10 -0.19 -11.27
C TYR A 173 6.23 -1.20 -11.99
N ARG A 174 6.14 -2.42 -11.44
CA ARG A 174 5.32 -3.50 -11.98
C ARG A 174 3.83 -3.31 -11.75
N TYR A 175 3.43 -2.86 -10.56
CA TYR A 175 2.02 -2.80 -10.18
C TYR A 175 1.43 -1.38 -10.21
N GLY A 176 2.23 -0.35 -9.94
CA GLY A 176 1.79 1.05 -10.05
C GLY A 176 0.67 1.45 -9.10
N LEU A 177 0.64 0.90 -7.88
CA LEU A 177 -0.41 1.14 -6.88
C LEU A 177 -0.21 2.43 -6.08
N PHE A 178 -1.31 2.90 -5.48
CA PHE A 178 -1.38 4.09 -4.61
C PHE A 178 -1.97 3.74 -3.23
N PRO A 179 -1.24 2.96 -2.41
CA PRO A 179 -1.70 2.58 -1.07
C PRO A 179 -1.84 3.79 -0.13
N SER A 180 -2.87 3.74 0.72
CA SER A 180 -3.09 4.65 1.85
C SER A 180 -2.34 4.18 3.10
N SER A 181 -2.27 5.02 4.15
CA SER A 181 -1.72 4.61 5.46
C SER A 181 -2.48 3.42 6.05
N GLY A 182 -3.81 3.38 5.91
CA GLY A 182 -4.62 2.25 6.34
C GLY A 182 -4.26 0.93 5.64
N ASP A 183 -3.83 0.98 4.38
CA ASP A 183 -3.45 -0.24 3.63
C ASP A 183 -2.12 -0.82 4.12
N PHE A 184 -1.15 0.03 4.47
CA PHE A 184 0.10 -0.40 5.10
C PHE A 184 -0.16 -0.99 6.48
N GLU A 185 -0.98 -0.31 7.30
CA GLU A 185 -1.36 -0.77 8.63
C GLU A 185 -2.02 -2.15 8.56
N LYS A 186 -2.98 -2.34 7.64
CA LYS A 186 -3.65 -3.62 7.45
C LYS A 186 -2.71 -4.72 6.96
N THR A 187 -1.79 -4.39 6.06
CA THR A 187 -0.80 -5.36 5.56
C THR A 187 0.15 -5.81 6.68
N ILE A 188 0.61 -4.87 7.52
CA ILE A 188 1.43 -5.17 8.70
C ILE A 188 0.66 -6.07 9.68
N GLU A 189 -0.59 -5.73 9.99
CA GLU A 189 -1.45 -6.53 10.86
C GLU A 189 -1.61 -7.97 10.35
N THR A 190 -1.91 -8.15 9.07
CA THR A 190 -2.08 -9.48 8.47
C THR A 190 -0.77 -10.27 8.46
N LEU A 191 0.37 -9.63 8.18
CA LEU A 191 1.69 -10.27 8.21
C LEU A 191 2.10 -10.68 9.63
N CYS A 192 1.85 -9.84 10.63
CA CYS A 192 2.10 -10.19 12.04
C CYS A 192 1.27 -11.40 12.47
N LYS A 193 -0.02 -11.45 12.08
CA LYS A 193 -0.90 -12.60 12.35
C LYS A 193 -0.44 -13.89 11.67
N ALA A 194 0.22 -13.79 10.51
CA ALA A 194 0.82 -14.92 9.81
C ALA A 194 2.23 -15.29 10.33
N ASN A 195 2.71 -14.61 11.38
CA ASN A 195 4.07 -14.69 11.91
C ASN A 195 5.18 -14.37 10.90
N GLU A 196 4.89 -13.51 9.91
CA GLU A 196 5.84 -13.05 8.90
C GLU A 196 6.43 -11.68 9.27
N LEU A 197 6.95 -11.58 10.50
CA LEU A 197 7.34 -10.31 11.13
C LEU A 197 8.43 -9.54 10.37
N ASP A 198 9.40 -10.23 9.77
CA ASP A 198 10.45 -9.57 8.98
C ASP A 198 9.84 -8.87 7.75
N LYS A 199 8.82 -9.45 7.10
CA LYS A 199 8.12 -8.79 5.99
C LYS A 199 7.27 -7.62 6.49
N ALA A 200 6.68 -7.74 7.68
CA ALA A 200 5.93 -6.65 8.31
C ALA A 200 6.84 -5.44 8.58
N LEU A 201 8.07 -5.65 9.07
CA LEU A 201 9.09 -4.59 9.24
C LEU A 201 9.44 -3.92 7.92
N VAL A 202 9.71 -4.69 6.87
CA VAL A 202 10.03 -4.12 5.56
C VAL A 202 8.84 -3.33 5.01
N THR A 203 7.60 -3.78 5.25
CA THR A 203 6.38 -3.07 4.85
C THR A 203 6.28 -1.69 5.50
N LEU A 204 6.61 -1.57 6.79
CA LEU A 204 6.70 -0.27 7.48
C LEU A 204 7.71 0.65 6.80
N ALA A 205 8.91 0.13 6.50
CA ALA A 205 9.97 0.90 5.83
C ALA A 205 9.61 1.34 4.40
N MET A 206 8.65 0.67 3.74
CA MET A 206 8.16 1.08 2.42
C MET A 206 7.23 2.29 2.47
N ALA A 207 6.48 2.53 3.57
CA ALA A 207 5.45 3.56 3.63
C ALA A 207 5.95 4.99 3.26
N PRO A 208 7.11 5.45 3.75
CA PRO A 208 7.67 6.75 3.34
C PRO A 208 8.02 6.83 1.85
N LEU A 209 8.39 5.72 1.21
CA LEU A 209 8.67 5.69 -0.24
C LEU A 209 7.41 6.00 -1.05
N TYR A 210 6.24 5.60 -0.53
CA TYR A 210 4.94 5.90 -1.10
C TYR A 210 4.39 7.27 -0.72
N LYS A 211 5.14 8.08 0.04
CA LYS A 211 4.67 9.33 0.65
C LYS A 211 3.44 9.12 1.56
N SER A 212 3.31 7.92 2.12
CA SER A 212 2.27 7.60 3.09
C SER A 212 2.77 7.93 4.50
N SER A 213 1.91 8.51 5.33
CA SER A 213 2.23 8.81 6.73
C SER A 213 2.35 7.52 7.55
N LEU A 214 3.35 7.48 8.42
CA LEU A 214 3.46 6.44 9.43
C LEU A 214 2.47 6.73 10.57
N THR A 215 1.82 5.69 11.09
CA THR A 215 0.84 5.81 12.19
C THR A 215 1.32 5.05 13.42
N GLY A 216 0.89 5.51 14.61
CA GLY A 216 1.17 4.81 15.87
C GLY A 216 0.71 3.35 15.87
N ASN A 217 -0.40 3.05 15.18
CA ASN A 217 -0.92 1.69 15.03
C ASN A 217 0.07 0.74 14.34
N MET A 218 0.78 1.20 13.30
CA MET A 218 1.74 0.36 12.59
C MET A 218 2.88 -0.08 13.52
N TYR A 219 3.40 0.85 14.32
CA TYR A 219 4.44 0.57 15.31
C TYR A 219 3.91 -0.30 16.45
N ALA A 220 2.72 -0.01 16.98
CA ALA A 220 2.08 -0.80 18.02
C ALA A 220 1.93 -2.27 17.60
N THR A 221 1.42 -2.50 16.39
CA THR A 221 1.19 -3.84 15.83
C THR A 221 2.48 -4.62 15.66
N LEU A 222 3.57 -3.96 15.25
CA LEU A 222 4.87 -4.59 15.13
C LEU A 222 5.48 -4.90 16.50
N VAL A 223 5.44 -3.94 17.43
CA VAL A 223 5.95 -4.13 18.79
C VAL A 223 5.23 -5.29 19.47
N ASP A 224 3.89 -5.33 19.42
CA ASP A 224 3.11 -6.45 19.96
C ASP A 224 3.49 -7.77 19.26
N GLY A 225 3.55 -7.78 17.92
CA GLY A 225 3.88 -9.00 17.15
C GLY A 225 5.27 -9.59 17.45
N PHE A 226 6.29 -8.75 17.65
CA PHE A 226 7.62 -9.21 18.09
C PHE A 226 7.64 -9.58 19.57
N SER A 227 6.93 -8.84 20.42
CA SER A 227 6.89 -9.11 21.87
C SER A 227 6.21 -10.43 22.21
N GLU A 228 5.24 -10.85 21.40
CA GLU A 228 4.53 -12.13 21.56
C GLU A 228 5.34 -13.34 21.03
N ASN A 229 6.31 -13.11 20.14
CA ASN A 229 7.17 -14.16 19.59
C ASN A 229 8.40 -14.44 20.48
N VAL A 230 8.15 -14.91 21.70
CA VAL A 230 9.20 -15.20 22.69
C VAL A 230 10.14 -16.33 22.25
N ASP A 231 9.73 -17.14 21.28
CA ASP A 231 10.54 -18.25 20.74
C ASP A 231 11.75 -17.79 19.91
N ASP A 232 11.75 -16.55 19.39
CA ASP A 232 12.91 -15.96 18.72
C ASP A 232 13.72 -15.13 19.74
N GLU A 233 14.96 -15.56 20.02
CA GLU A 233 15.89 -14.93 20.97
C GLU A 233 16.08 -13.42 20.68
N ASN A 234 15.92 -12.99 19.43
CA ASN A 234 16.09 -11.61 19.01
C ASN A 234 14.78 -10.82 18.92
N ALA A 235 13.62 -11.42 19.19
CA ALA A 235 12.34 -10.74 18.98
C ALA A 235 12.17 -9.53 19.92
N ILE A 236 12.55 -9.67 21.19
CA ILE A 236 12.49 -8.58 22.17
C ILE A 236 13.47 -7.45 21.78
N GLU A 237 14.67 -7.81 21.29
CA GLU A 237 15.64 -6.84 20.80
C GLU A 237 15.10 -6.07 19.58
N LYS A 238 14.49 -6.76 18.62
CA LYS A 238 13.83 -6.14 17.46
C LYS A 238 12.68 -5.22 17.91
N ALA A 239 11.84 -5.66 18.85
CA ALA A 239 10.77 -4.84 19.42
C ALA A 239 11.31 -3.55 20.07
N ALA A 240 12.41 -3.66 20.82
CA ALA A 240 13.08 -2.51 21.42
C ALA A 240 13.61 -1.53 20.36
N GLN A 241 14.23 -2.02 19.29
CA GLN A 241 14.74 -1.19 18.19
C GLN A 241 13.60 -0.44 17.47
N ILE A 242 12.46 -1.11 17.24
CA ILE A 242 11.26 -0.50 16.66
C ILE A 242 10.71 0.60 17.57
N ALA A 243 10.65 0.36 18.88
CA ALA A 243 10.24 1.35 19.86
C ALA A 243 11.19 2.55 19.91
N GLU A 244 12.50 2.34 19.83
CA GLU A 244 13.46 3.45 19.75
C GLU A 244 13.29 4.27 18.47
N GLU A 245 13.07 3.63 17.32
CA GLU A 245 12.79 4.33 16.06
C GLU A 245 11.50 5.15 16.15
N PHE A 246 10.46 4.59 16.77
CA PHE A 246 9.20 5.28 17.05
C PHE A 246 9.43 6.54 17.90
N ILE A 247 10.19 6.43 18.99
CA ILE A 247 10.53 7.56 19.86
C ILE A 247 11.29 8.65 19.08
N LYS A 248 12.27 8.26 18.25
CA LYS A 248 13.08 9.20 17.44
C LYS A 248 12.27 9.91 16.37
N THR A 249 11.24 9.26 15.84
CA THR A 249 10.45 9.77 14.69
C THR A 249 9.05 10.25 15.07
N THR A 250 8.71 10.26 16.36
CA THR A 250 7.40 10.60 16.94
C THR A 250 6.79 11.91 16.43
N GLU A 251 7.61 12.94 16.17
CA GLU A 251 7.12 14.24 15.68
C GLU A 251 6.45 14.17 14.30
N LYS A 252 6.77 13.13 13.53
CA LYS A 252 6.27 12.91 12.16
C LYS A 252 5.16 11.86 12.10
N ILE A 253 4.81 11.27 13.23
CA ILE A 253 3.88 10.14 13.30
C ILE A 253 2.49 10.64 13.68
N GLU A 254 1.49 10.19 12.93
CA GLU A 254 0.09 10.43 13.22
C GLU A 254 -0.41 9.44 14.30
N LYS A 255 -1.33 9.89 15.17
CA LYS A 255 -1.98 9.06 16.21
C LYS A 255 -1.01 8.29 17.10
N LYS A 256 0.02 8.97 17.60
CA LYS A 256 1.08 8.40 18.45
C LYS A 256 0.56 7.74 19.72
N GLU A 257 -0.57 8.21 20.23
CA GLU A 257 -1.28 7.69 21.41
C GLU A 257 -1.67 6.22 21.27
N ASN A 258 -1.86 5.72 20.05
CA ASN A 258 -2.26 4.34 19.83
C ASN A 258 -1.15 3.33 20.13
N ALA A 259 0.10 3.77 20.22
CA ALA A 259 1.23 2.90 20.56
C ALA A 259 1.44 2.72 22.07
N LYS A 260 0.72 3.47 22.93
CA LYS A 260 0.95 3.47 24.39
C LYS A 260 0.87 2.07 25.00
N ASP A 261 -0.18 1.32 24.69
CA ASP A 261 -0.42 0.02 25.31
C ASP A 261 0.67 -0.98 24.94
N ALA A 262 1.01 -1.06 23.64
CA ALA A 262 2.07 -1.94 23.13
C ALA A 262 3.44 -1.58 23.72
N LEU A 263 3.76 -0.29 23.81
CA LEU A 263 5.02 0.20 24.39
C LEU A 263 5.10 -0.06 25.91
N THR A 264 3.97 0.04 26.62
CA THR A 264 3.92 -0.27 28.06
C THR A 264 4.19 -1.75 28.29
N LYS A 265 3.52 -2.64 27.52
CA LYS A 265 3.78 -4.09 27.57
C LYS A 265 5.24 -4.40 27.26
N LEU A 266 5.82 -3.77 26.23
CA LEU A 266 7.23 -3.95 25.88
C LEU A 266 8.16 -3.50 27.01
N ALA A 267 7.88 -2.37 27.66
CA ALA A 267 8.69 -1.91 28.78
C ALA A 267 8.67 -2.90 29.95
N ASP A 268 7.51 -3.46 30.29
CA ASP A 268 7.40 -4.49 31.33
C ASP A 268 8.18 -5.77 30.96
N LEU A 269 8.21 -6.14 29.67
CA LEU A 269 9.02 -7.24 29.17
C LEU A 269 10.52 -6.95 29.25
N LEU A 270 10.95 -5.74 28.89
CA LEU A 270 12.35 -5.33 28.97
C LEU A 270 12.89 -5.34 30.42
N VAL A 271 12.06 -4.92 31.39
CA VAL A 271 12.40 -5.05 32.83
C VAL A 271 12.62 -6.52 33.21
N LYS A 272 11.75 -7.43 32.74
CA LYS A 272 11.90 -8.87 32.99
C LYS A 272 13.17 -9.46 32.36
N CYS A 273 13.58 -8.92 31.21
CA CYS A 273 14.82 -9.31 30.52
C CYS A 273 16.09 -8.66 31.09
N GLY A 274 15.96 -7.73 32.04
CA GLY A 274 17.09 -7.03 32.66
C GLY A 274 17.63 -5.82 31.89
N ASP A 275 16.94 -5.37 30.83
CA ASP A 275 17.30 -4.17 30.06
C ASP A 275 16.59 -2.92 30.62
N GLU A 276 16.95 -2.55 31.85
CA GLU A 276 16.31 -1.46 32.60
C GLU A 276 16.45 -0.10 31.91
N ASN A 277 17.58 0.13 31.21
CA ASN A 277 17.85 1.41 30.55
C ASN A 277 16.85 1.70 29.43
N ARG A 278 16.62 0.71 28.54
CA ARG A 278 15.64 0.85 27.46
C ARG A 278 14.22 0.85 28.00
N ALA A 279 13.92 0.02 29.00
CA ALA A 279 12.62 0.02 29.67
C ALA A 279 12.26 1.41 30.22
N GLN A 280 13.19 2.06 30.93
CA GLN A 280 12.99 3.40 31.48
C GLN A 280 12.80 4.46 30.38
N ALA A 281 13.57 4.37 29.30
CA ALA A 281 13.42 5.27 28.15
C ALA A 281 12.01 5.15 27.53
N VAL A 282 11.55 3.93 27.27
CA VAL A 282 10.21 3.67 26.73
C VAL A 282 9.12 4.14 27.71
N GLN A 283 9.24 3.86 29.00
CA GLN A 283 8.27 4.32 30.02
C GLN A 283 8.18 5.85 30.10
N SER A 284 9.33 6.55 30.07
CA SER A 284 9.36 8.02 30.10
C SER A 284 8.64 8.62 28.89
N PHE A 285 8.81 7.99 27.73
CA PHE A 285 8.15 8.42 26.51
C PHE A 285 6.66 8.11 26.51
N VAL A 286 6.24 6.93 26.97
CA VAL A 286 4.81 6.58 27.15
C VAL A 286 4.09 7.58 28.05
N ALA A 287 4.75 8.11 29.09
CA ALA A 287 4.19 9.15 29.95
C ALA A 287 4.03 10.53 29.26
N THR A 288 4.68 10.73 28.11
CA THR A 288 4.72 12.00 27.37
C THR A 288 3.68 12.07 26.25
N ILE A 289 3.36 10.94 25.62
CA ILE A 289 2.32 10.82 24.58
C ILE A 289 0.97 10.54 25.22
#